data_AF-W4V6G5-F1
#
_entry.id   AF-W4V6G5-F1
#
_cell.length_a   1.000
_cell.length_b   1.000
_cell.length_c   1.000
_cell.angle_alpha   90.00
_cell.angle_beta   90.00
_cell.angle_gamma   90.00
#
_symmetry.space_group_name_H-M   'P 1'
#
loop_
_entity.id
_entity.type
_entity.pdbx_description
1 polymer ?
#
loop_
_entity_poly.entity_id
_entity_poly.type
_entity_poly.pdbx_seq_one_letter_code
_entity_poly.pdbx_strand_id
1 'polypeptide(L)' 'MYNFKTLICYNCKSVMLNLPEVEISKLNGLNFMCECCGHQNLLTKNKFSKSINTNDPYINILSVDSMIL' A
#
# COMPACT_ATOMS: atom_id res chain seq x y z
N MET A 1 -17.09 13.74 -17.88
CA MET A 1 -15.70 13.79 -17.37
C MET A 1 -15.52 12.63 -16.41
N TYR A 2 -14.48 11.82 -16.57
CA TYR A 2 -14.16 10.78 -15.59
C TYR A 2 -13.59 11.44 -14.33
N ASN A 3 -14.14 11.10 -13.16
CA ASN A 3 -13.62 11.60 -11.89
C ASN A 3 -12.37 10.78 -11.52
N PHE A 4 -11.19 11.34 -11.79
CA PHE A 4 -9.93 10.72 -11.42
C PHE A 4 -9.64 10.95 -9.95
N LYS A 5 -9.09 9.92 -9.31
CA LYS A 5 -8.66 10.00 -7.93
C LYS A 5 -7.25 9.49 -7.79
N THR A 6 -6.43 10.31 -7.16
CA THR A 6 -5.07 9.98 -6.78
C THR A 6 -5.09 9.32 -5.41
N LEU A 7 -4.55 8.10 -5.32
CA LEU A 7 -4.34 7.39 -4.07
C LEU A 7 -2.86 7.43 -3.71
N ILE A 8 -2.60 7.73 -2.45
CA ILE A 8 -1.24 7.89 -1.90
C ILE A 8 -0.94 6.82 -0.87
N CYS A 9 0.33 6.45 -0.74
CA CYS A 9 0.77 5.52 0.28
C CYS A 9 0.41 6.02 1.68
N TYR A 10 -0.09 5.13 2.54
CA TYR A 10 -0.43 5.49 3.92
C TYR A 10 0.82 5.94 4.71
N ASN A 11 1.99 5.38 4.38
CA ASN A 11 3.26 5.60 5.07
C ASN A 11 4.02 6.83 4.53
N CYS A 12 4.62 6.70 3.34
CA CYS A 12 5.51 7.75 2.80
C CYS A 12 4.79 8.84 1.99
N LYS A 13 3.47 8.76 1.83
CA LYS A 13 2.63 9.70 1.08
C LYS A 13 2.95 9.81 -0.43
N SER A 14 3.78 8.93 -0.98
CA SER A 14 4.01 8.88 -2.43
C SER A 14 2.73 8.53 -3.19
N VAL A 15 2.59 9.02 -4.41
CA VAL A 15 1.49 8.66 -5.32
C VAL A 15 1.65 7.20 -5.74
N MET A 16 0.59 6.42 -5.62
CA MET A 16 0.58 4.99 -5.96
C MET A 16 -0.37 4.65 -7.11
N LEU A 17 -1.54 5.28 -7.16
CA LEU A 17 -2.51 5.09 -8.25
C LEU A 17 -3.15 6.41 -8.62
N ASN A 18 -3.45 6.58 -9.91
CA ASN A 18 -4.27 7.68 -10.41
C ASN A 18 -5.21 7.12 -11.48
N LEU A 19 -6.43 6.78 -11.07
CA LEU A 19 -7.41 6.09 -11.91
C LEU A 19 -8.81 6.71 -11.70
N PRO A 20 -9.75 6.51 -12.65
CA PRO A 20 -11.15 6.85 -12.43
C PRO A 20 -11.70 6.12 -11.19
N GLU A 21 -12.56 6.78 -10.40
CA GLU A 21 -13.15 6.18 -9.19
C GLU A 21 -13.89 4.86 -9.45
N VAL A 22 -14.49 4.71 -10.64
CA VAL A 22 -15.14 3.46 -11.08
C VAL A 22 -14.14 2.31 -11.17
N GLU A 23 -12.94 2.56 -11.69
CA GLU A 23 -11.88 1.54 -11.78
C GLU A 23 -11.29 1.25 -10.40
N ILE A 24 -11.08 2.26 -9.57
CA ILE A 24 -10.59 2.08 -8.19
C ILE A 24 -11.55 1.21 -7.38
N SER A 25 -12.86 1.39 -7.56
CA SER A 25 -13.87 0.64 -6.82
C SER A 25 -13.82 -0.87 -7.11
N LYS A 26 -13.40 -1.27 -8.32
CA LYS A 26 -13.20 -2.68 -8.70
C LYS A 26 -12.01 -3.32 -7.99
N LEU A 27 -11.06 -2.51 -7.52
CA LEU A 27 -9.83 -2.95 -6.86
C LEU A 27 -9.98 -3.00 -5.32
N ASN A 28 -11.17 -2.70 -4.79
CA ASN A 28 -11.42 -2.67 -3.36
C ASN A 28 -11.16 -4.05 -2.71
N GLY A 29 -10.35 -4.08 -1.65
CA GLY A 29 -9.92 -5.27 -0.94
C GLY A 29 -8.53 -5.80 -1.36
N LEU A 30 -7.94 -5.24 -2.42
CA LEU A 30 -6.59 -5.63 -2.86
C LEU A 30 -5.49 -4.91 -2.08
N ASN A 31 -4.32 -5.54 -1.99
CA ASN A 31 -3.10 -4.97 -1.43
C ASN A 31 -2.17 -4.48 -2.53
N PHE A 32 -1.56 -3.32 -2.31
CA PHE A 32 -0.60 -2.70 -3.22
C PHE A 32 0.71 -2.44 -2.49
N MET A 33 1.82 -2.89 -3.07
CA MET A 33 3.15 -2.60 -2.55
C MET A 33 3.57 -1.20 -2.98
N CYS A 34 4.02 -0.37 -2.04
CA CYS A 34 4.57 0.95 -2.38
C CYS A 34 5.98 0.81 -2.93
N GLU A 35 6.22 1.23 -4.17
CA GLU A 35 7.55 1.20 -4.80
C GLU A 35 8.57 2.11 -4.10
N CYS A 36 8.11 3.15 -3.37
CA CYS A 36 9.00 4.06 -2.66
C CYS A 36 9.45 3.58 -1.28
N CYS A 37 8.61 2.81 -0.56
CA CYS A 37 8.91 2.42 0.83
C CYS A 37 8.62 0.96 1.19
N GLY A 38 8.27 0.12 0.22
CA GLY A 38 8.01 -1.32 0.39
C GLY A 38 6.72 -1.70 1.13
N HIS A 39 6.09 -0.76 1.85
CA HIS A 39 4.92 -1.06 2.68
C HIS A 39 3.69 -1.50 1.86
N GLN A 40 2.95 -2.47 2.39
CA GLN A 40 1.67 -2.90 1.80
C GLN A 40 0.52 -1.96 2.18
N ASN A 41 -0.23 -1.54 1.16
CA ASN A 41 -1.36 -0.62 1.26
C ASN A 41 -2.64 -1.37 0.88
N LEU A 42 -3.54 -1.56 1.83
CA LEU A 42 -4.85 -2.16 1.59
C LEU A 42 -5.78 -1.08 1.03
N LEU A 43 -6.39 -1.34 -0.13
CA LEU A 43 -7.38 -0.46 -0.72
C LEU A 43 -8.76 -0.73 -0.13
N THR A 44 -9.32 0.22 0.64
CA THR A 44 -10.71 0.17 1.09
C THR A 44 -11.40 1.50 0.85
N LYS A 45 -12.62 1.48 0.30
CA LYS A 45 -13.44 2.68 0.07
C LYS A 45 -12.67 3.81 -0.62
N ASN A 46 -11.92 3.47 -1.68
CA ASN A 46 -11.10 4.40 -2.46
C ASN A 46 -10.05 5.16 -1.62
N LYS A 47 -9.46 4.51 -0.61
CA LYS A 47 -8.34 5.01 0.19
C LYS A 47 -7.37 3.88 0.53
N PHE A 48 -6.10 4.21 0.67
CA PHE A 48 -5.10 3.30 1.19
C PHE A 48 -4.99 3.40 2.70
N SER A 49 -5.00 2.23 3.36
CA SER A 49 -4.69 2.06 4.77
C SER A 49 -3.55 1.06 4.94
N LYS A 50 -2.98 1.03 6.14
CA LYS A 50 -2.03 -0.03 6.51
C LYS A 50 -2.68 -1.40 6.30
N SER A 51 -2.00 -2.30 5.61
CA SER A 51 -2.44 -3.69 5.51
C SER A 51 -2.24 -4.39 6.86
N ILE A 52 -3.21 -5.23 7.25
CA ILE A 52 -3.13 -6.06 8.47
C ILE A 52 -2.49 -7.43 8.14
N ASN A 53 -2.04 -7.62 6.90
CA ASN A 53 -1.44 -8.87 6.49
C ASN A 53 -0.16 -9.14 7.29
N THR A 54 -0.16 -10.21 8.09
CA THR A 54 1.00 -10.66 8.87
C THR A 54 2.12 -11.22 7.99
N ASN A 55 1.88 -11.35 6.68
CA ASN A 55 2.85 -11.74 5.66
C ASN A 55 3.36 -10.52 4.87
N ASP A 56 3.64 -9.40 5.55
CA ASP A 56 4.43 -8.33 4.94
C ASP A 56 5.91 -8.78 4.91
N PRO A 57 6.50 -9.07 3.72
CA PRO A 57 7.90 -9.49 3.64
C PRO A 57 8.87 -8.39 4.14
N TYR A 58 8.42 -7.14 4.29
CA TYR A 58 9.20 -6.05 4.84
C TYR A 58 9.07 -5.89 6.36
N ILE A 59 8.17 -6.64 7.03
CA ILE A 59 8.15 -6.71 8.51
C ILE A 59 9.36 -7.51 9.05
N ASN A 60 10.16 -8.15 8.18
CA ASN A 60 11.31 -8.98 8.58
C ASN A 60 12.66 -8.55 7.97
N ILE A 61 12.93 -7.24 7.80
CA ILE A 61 14.27 -6.75 7.41
C ILE A 61 15.10 -6.25 8.61
N LEU A 62 14.52 -6.23 9.83
CA LEU A 62 15.25 -5.88 11.07
C LEU A 62 15.48 -7.08 12.01
N SER A 63 15.22 -8.32 11.59
CA SER A 63 15.38 -9.51 12.45
C SER A 63 16.61 -10.36 12.14
N VAL A 64 17.59 -9.83 11.38
CA VAL A 64 18.89 -10.49 11.17
C VAL A 64 20.07 -9.75 11.82
N ASP A 65 19.81 -8.77 12.69
CA ASP A 65 20.84 -8.09 13.51
C ASP A 65 20.73 -8.44 15.01
N SER A 66 20.49 -9.72 15.32
CA SER A 66 20.61 -10.22 16.71
C SER A 66 21.32 -11.56 16.85
N MET A 67 22.15 -11.93 15.88
CA MET A 67 22.99 -13.14 15.97
C MET A 67 24.46 -12.94 15.59
N ILE A 68 25.02 -11.73 15.65
CA ILE A 68 26.48 -11.52 15.69
C ILE A 68 26.82 -10.29 16.55
N LEU A 69 26.95 -10.44 17.87
CA LEU A 69 28.21 -10.40 18.64
C LEU A 69 27.93 -10.59 20.13
#